data_AF-A0A3D3AA27-F1
#
_entry.id   AF-A0A3D3AA27-F1
#
_cell.length_a   1.000
_cell.length_b   1.000
_cell.length_c   1.000
_cell.angle_alpha   90.00
_cell.angle_beta   90.00
_cell.angle_gamma   90.00
#
_symmetry.space_group_name_H-M   'P 1'
#
loop_
_entity.id
_entity.type
_entity.pdbx_description
1 polymer ?
#
loop_
_entity_poly.entity_id
_entity_poly.type
_entity_poly.pdbx_seq_one_letter_code
_entity_poly.pdbx_strand_id
1 'polypeptide(L)'
;PELSQRGGRKRPLKAFSMSKAKAEYGQTDALNGRYLFWGEAGYPAALQALPDAPPVLAAHGHTALLDKPMITMVGARNASAAARKMTATLSTDLATASLP
;
A
#
# COMPACT_ATOMS: atom_id res chain seq x y z
N PRO A 1 17.33 19.58 1.63
CA PRO A 1 16.91 20.88 1.03
C PRO A 1 17.40 21.06 -0.42
N GLU A 2 18.68 20.79 -0.71
CA GLU A 2 19.29 21.03 -2.03
C GLU A 2 18.82 20.07 -3.13
N LEU A 3 18.56 18.80 -2.79
CA LEU A 3 18.06 17.78 -3.73
C LEU A 3 16.74 18.17 -4.42
N SER A 4 15.82 18.82 -3.69
CA SER A 4 14.53 19.26 -4.22
C SER A 4 14.63 20.44 -5.21
N GLN A 5 15.69 21.25 -5.11
CA GLN A 5 15.92 22.38 -6.03
C GLN A 5 16.48 21.91 -7.38
N ARG A 6 17.32 20.86 -7.39
CA ARG A 6 17.89 20.29 -8.63
C ARG A 6 16.85 19.61 -9.52
N GLY A 7 15.71 19.18 -8.96
CA GLY A 7 14.58 18.59 -9.69
C GLY A 7 13.61 19.57 -10.34
N GLY A 8 13.94 20.87 -10.45
CA GLY A 8 13.10 21.87 -11.14
C GLY A 8 11.87 22.36 -10.36
N ARG A 9 11.70 21.97 -9.10
CA ARG A 9 10.56 22.38 -8.27
C ARG A 9 10.77 23.82 -7.74
N LYS A 10 10.16 24.80 -8.42
CA LYS A 10 10.25 26.23 -8.07
C LYS A 10 9.49 26.65 -6.80
N ARG A 11 8.53 25.85 -6.32
CA ARG A 11 7.69 26.18 -5.17
C ARG A 11 8.23 25.56 -3.88
N PRO A 12 8.35 26.33 -2.78
CA PRO A 12 8.74 25.79 -1.48
C PRO A 12 7.74 24.72 -1.03
N LEU A 13 8.24 23.69 -0.36
CA LEU A 13 7.40 22.64 0.21
C LEU A 13 6.53 23.25 1.31
N LYS A 14 5.23 23.33 1.05
CA LYS A 14 4.24 23.68 2.07
C LYS A 14 3.76 22.38 2.72
N ALA A 15 4.13 22.19 3.99
CA ALA A 15 3.61 21.07 4.77
C ALA A 15 2.08 21.08 4.77
N PHE A 16 1.48 19.90 4.80
CA PHE A 16 0.04 19.77 4.97
C PHE A 16 -0.37 20.34 6.33
N SER A 17 -1.56 20.94 6.41
CA SER A 17 -2.04 21.55 7.66
C SER A 17 -2.20 20.49 8.74
N MET A 18 -1.62 20.71 9.93
CA MET A 18 -1.80 19.82 11.08
C MET A 18 -3.28 19.61 11.45
N SER A 19 -4.11 20.64 11.34
CA SER A 19 -5.56 20.50 11.63
C SER A 19 -6.25 19.59 10.62
N LYS A 20 -5.88 19.70 9.33
CA LYS A 20 -6.41 18.83 8.28
C LYS A 20 -5.89 17.41 8.42
N ALA A 21 -4.61 17.24 8.76
CA ALA A 21 -4.01 15.93 9.00
C ALA A 21 -4.72 15.18 10.14
N LYS A 22 -4.98 15.88 11.25
CA LYS A 22 -5.73 15.30 12.39
C LYS A 22 -7.17 14.94 12.02
N ALA A 23 -7.83 15.78 11.23
CA ALA A 23 -9.19 15.50 10.76
C ALA A 23 -9.22 14.26 9.85
N GLU A 24 -8.27 14.13 8.94
CA GLU A 24 -8.12 12.95 8.08
C GLU A 24 -7.83 11.70 8.91
N TYR A 25 -6.91 11.80 9.88
CA TYR A 25 -6.59 10.73 10.81
C TYR A 25 -7.83 10.22 11.55
N GLY A 26 -8.62 11.13 12.12
CA GLY A 26 -9.87 10.77 12.81
C GLY A 26 -10.91 10.14 11.89
N GLN A 27 -11.01 10.58 10.63
CA GLN A 27 -11.93 9.98 9.64
C GLN A 27 -11.49 8.56 9.26
N THR A 28 -10.19 8.34 9.07
CA THR A 28 -9.65 7.01 8.79
C THR A 28 -9.85 6.06 9.97
N ASP A 29 -9.56 6.51 11.19
CA ASP A 29 -9.77 5.73 12.41
C ASP A 29 -11.25 5.36 12.62
N ALA A 30 -12.17 6.29 12.38
CA ALA A 30 -13.62 6.03 12.43
C ALA A 30 -14.10 4.97 11.43
N LEU A 31 -13.33 4.72 10.37
CA LEU A 31 -13.57 3.66 9.39
C LEU A 31 -12.81 2.36 9.73
N ASN A 32 -12.25 2.22 10.93
CA ASN A 32 -11.32 1.15 11.32
C ASN A 32 -10.07 1.07 10.42
N GLY A 33 -9.74 2.17 9.76
CA GLY A 33 -8.49 2.34 9.04
C GLY A 33 -7.36 2.71 10.00
N ARG A 34 -6.13 2.48 9.57
CA ARG A 34 -4.92 2.87 10.30
C ARG A 34 -3.87 3.38 9.34
N TYR A 35 -3.01 4.26 9.83
CA TYR A 35 -1.83 4.70 9.08
C TYR A 35 -0.61 3.87 9.46
N LEU A 36 0.15 3.45 8.45
CA LEU A 36 1.41 2.72 8.60
C LEU A 36 2.53 3.64 8.13
N PHE A 37 3.53 3.86 8.98
CA PHE A 37 4.62 4.80 8.72
C PHE A 37 5.89 4.06 8.31
N TRP A 38 6.56 4.57 7.28
CA TRP A 38 7.83 4.00 6.82
C TRP A 38 8.85 3.95 7.98
N GLY A 39 9.51 2.81 8.15
CA GLY A 39 10.49 2.62 9.22
C GLY A 39 9.92 2.14 10.55
N GLU A 40 8.60 2.13 10.72
CA GLU A 40 7.93 1.61 11.91
C GLU A 40 7.50 0.15 11.74
N ALA A 41 7.31 -0.53 12.88
CA ALA A 41 6.76 -1.88 12.89
C ALA A 41 5.35 -1.89 12.25
N GLY A 42 5.11 -2.86 11.36
CA GLY A 42 3.85 -3.01 10.63
C GLY A 42 3.81 -2.33 9.25
N TYR A 43 4.85 -1.57 8.86
CA TYR A 43 5.02 -1.17 7.46
C TYR A 43 5.55 -2.37 6.64
N PRO A 44 5.00 -2.67 5.44
CA PRO A 44 5.39 -3.85 4.68
C PRO A 44 6.86 -3.82 4.25
N ALA A 45 7.66 -4.79 4.71
CA ALA A 45 9.10 -4.84 4.46
C ALA A 45 9.45 -4.85 2.96
N ALA A 46 8.70 -5.62 2.16
CA ALA A 46 8.90 -5.67 0.71
C ALA A 46 8.68 -4.31 0.03
N LEU A 47 7.70 -3.53 0.51
CA LEU A 47 7.45 -2.19 -0.02
C LEU A 47 8.51 -1.20 0.50
N GLN A 48 8.97 -1.36 1.74
CA GLN A 48 9.99 -0.50 2.35
C GLN A 48 11.32 -0.54 1.61
N ALA A 49 11.64 -1.69 1.01
CA ALA A 49 12.86 -1.91 0.23
C ALA A 49 12.88 -1.16 -1.11
N LEU A 50 11.75 -0.61 -1.56
CA LEU A 50 11.69 0.16 -2.81
C LEU A 50 12.28 1.56 -2.62
N PRO A 51 13.01 2.10 -3.61
CA PRO A 51 13.63 3.42 -3.52
C PRO A 51 12.61 4.58 -3.43
N ASP A 52 11.38 4.35 -3.89
CA ASP A 52 10.26 5.29 -3.89
C ASP A 52 9.11 4.84 -2.98
N ALA A 53 9.42 4.02 -1.96
CA ALA A 53 8.46 3.57 -0.97
C ALA A 53 7.69 4.77 -0.38
N PRO A 54 6.34 4.74 -0.36
CA PRO A 54 5.57 5.85 0.19
C PRO A 54 5.85 6.01 1.69
N PRO A 55 6.04 7.24 2.20
CA PRO A 55 6.36 7.45 3.60
C PRO A 55 5.22 7.06 4.56
N VAL A 56 3.98 7.05 4.06
CA VAL A 56 2.77 6.75 4.83
C VAL A 56 1.79 5.95 3.96
N LEU A 57 1.21 4.88 4.50
CA LEU A 57 0.10 4.14 3.91
C LEU A 57 -1.14 4.26 4.78
N ALA A 58 -2.32 4.36 4.15
CA ALA A 58 -3.58 4.08 4.82
C ALA A 58 -3.96 2.61 4.57
N ALA A 59 -4.22 1.86 5.64
CA ALA A 59 -4.60 0.46 5.58
C ALA A 59 -5.93 0.23 6.28
N HIS A 60 -6.72 -0.74 5.81
CA HIS A 60 -7.98 -1.14 6.41
C HIS A 60 -8.05 -2.68 6.46
N GLY A 61 -8.57 -3.23 7.55
CA GLY A 61 -8.65 -4.69 7.78
C GLY A 61 -7.43 -5.27 8.53
N HIS A 62 -7.10 -6.53 8.21
CA HIS A 62 -6.10 -7.30 8.95
C HIS A 62 -4.68 -7.01 8.49
N THR A 63 -4.01 -6.02 9.09
CA THR A 63 -2.65 -5.63 8.68
C THR A 63 -1.59 -6.69 8.94
N ALA A 64 -1.84 -7.67 9.82
CA ALA A 64 -0.94 -8.82 10.02
C ALA A 64 -0.76 -9.69 8.76
N LEU A 65 -1.63 -9.55 7.74
CA LEU A 65 -1.44 -10.21 6.45
C LEU A 65 -0.29 -9.59 5.64
N LEU A 66 0.11 -8.35 5.94
CA LEU A 66 1.21 -7.66 5.25
C LEU A 66 2.58 -8.26 5.57
N ASP A 67 2.68 -9.03 6.66
CA ASP A 67 3.89 -9.73 7.08
C ASP A 67 3.99 -11.14 6.46
N LYS A 68 2.96 -11.59 5.75
CA LYS A 68 2.96 -12.89 5.08
C LYS A 68 3.52 -12.76 3.66
N PRO A 69 4.06 -13.86 3.09
CA PRO A 69 4.41 -13.86 1.69
C PRO A 69 3.17 -13.67 0.80
N MET A 70 3.34 -12.83 -0.22
CA MET A 70 2.29 -12.36 -1.09
C MET A 70 2.68 -12.58 -2.55
N ILE A 71 1.70 -12.96 -3.36
CA ILE A 71 1.82 -13.01 -4.83
C ILE A 71 0.79 -12.05 -5.41
N THR A 72 1.25 -11.16 -6.29
CA THR A 72 0.39 -10.24 -7.01
C THR A 72 -0.15 -10.90 -8.28
N MET A 73 -1.46 -10.84 -8.50
CA MET A 73 -2.11 -11.29 -9.73
C MET A 73 -2.70 -10.11 -10.49
N VAL A 74 -2.29 -9.91 -11.75
CA VAL A 74 -2.80 -8.84 -12.65
C VAL A 74 -3.25 -9.44 -13.98
N GLY A 75 -4.14 -8.75 -14.69
CA GLY A 75 -4.67 -9.22 -15.97
C GLY A 75 -5.50 -8.17 -16.72
N ALA A 76 -6.10 -8.58 -17.84
CA ALA A 76 -6.93 -7.69 -18.66
C ALA A 76 -8.21 -7.25 -17.93
N ARG A 77 -8.55 -5.96 -18.01
CA ARG A 77 -9.79 -5.39 -17.43
C ARG A 77 -11.06 -6.01 -18.03
N ASN A 78 -11.01 -6.41 -19.31
CA ASN A 78 -12.07 -7.15 -20.00
C ASN A 78 -11.59 -8.57 -20.35
N ALA A 79 -11.24 -9.36 -19.34
CA ALA A 79 -10.80 -10.74 -19.52
C ALA A 79 -11.91 -11.63 -20.10
N SER A 80 -11.52 -12.70 -20.79
CA SER A 80 -12.47 -13.73 -21.24
C SER A 80 -13.01 -14.55 -20.06
N ALA A 81 -14.11 -15.28 -20.27
CA ALA A 81 -14.64 -16.20 -19.26
C ALA A 81 -13.63 -17.30 -18.88
N ALA A 82 -12.88 -17.81 -19.87
CA ALA A 82 -11.83 -18.80 -19.64
C ALA A 82 -10.70 -18.25 -18.76
N ALA A 83 -10.24 -17.02 -19.01
CA ALA A 83 -9.21 -16.37 -18.21
C ALA A 83 -9.67 -16.17 -16.75
N ARG A 84 -10.89 -15.68 -16.53
CA ARG A 84 -11.46 -15.53 -15.17
C ARG A 84 -11.52 -16.86 -14.42
N LYS A 85 -11.93 -17.95 -15.10
CA LYS A 85 -11.99 -19.29 -14.50
C LYS A 85 -10.59 -19.77 -14.09
N MET A 86 -9.61 -19.64 -14.97
CA MET A 86 -8.22 -20.02 -14.68
C MET A 86 -7.64 -19.23 -13.51
N THR A 87 -7.85 -17.90 -13.47
CA THR A 87 -7.41 -17.05 -12.36
C THR A 87 -8.02 -17.47 -11.03
N ALA A 88 -9.32 -17.79 -11.00
CA ALA A 88 -10.01 -18.20 -9.78
C ALA A 88 -9.46 -19.53 -9.22
N THR A 89 -9.20 -20.51 -10.09
CA THR A 89 -8.56 -21.77 -9.69
C THR A 89 -7.16 -21.49 -9.14
N LEU A 90 -6.32 -20.76 -9.89
CA LEU A 90 -4.95 -20.46 -9.47
C LEU A 90 -4.88 -19.70 -8.14
N SER A 91 -5.73 -18.70 -7.92
CA SER A 91 -5.76 -17.96 -6.65
C SER A 91 -6.17 -18.84 -5.47
N THR A 92 -7.08 -19.79 -5.69
CA THR A 92 -7.53 -20.72 -4.65
C THR A 92 -6.43 -21.71 -4.30
N ASP A 93 -5.77 -22.25 -5.30
CA ASP A 93 -4.66 -23.19 -5.12
C ASP A 93 -3.51 -22.51 -4.39
N LEU A 94 -3.15 -21.27 -4.75
CA LEU A 94 -2.11 -20.50 -4.05
C LEU A 94 -2.49 -20.18 -2.60
N ALA A 95 -3.74 -19.86 -2.32
CA ALA A 95 -4.20 -19.56 -0.97
C ALA A 95 -4.20 -20.80 -0.05
N THR A 96 -4.45 -21.98 -0.61
CA THR A 96 -4.50 -23.25 0.14
C THR A 96 -3.14 -23.92 0.26
N ALA A 97 -2.26 -23.74 -0.72
CA ALA A 97 -0.91 -24.32 -0.74
C ALA A 97 0.01 -23.80 0.39
N SER A 98 -0.41 -22.77 1.13
CA SER A 98 0.40 -22.07 2.15
C SER A 98 1.74 -21.62 1.58
N LEU A 99 1.78 -20.36 1.13
CA LEU A 99 3.05 -19.74 0.76
C LEU A 99 4.01 -19.83 1.96
N PRO A 100 5.30 -20.20 1.73
CA PRO A 100 6.26 -20.46 2.79
C PRO A 100 6.45 -19.28 3.73
#